data_AF-A0A2W5PVD7-F1
#
_entry.id   AF-A0A2W5PVD7-F1
#
_cell.length_a   1.000
_cell.length_b   1.000
_cell.length_c   1.000
_cell.angle_alpha   90.00
_cell.angle_beta   90.00
_cell.angle_gamma   90.00
#
_symmetry.space_group_name_H-M   'P 1'
#
loop_
_entity.id
_entity.type
_entity.pdbx_description
1 polymer ?
#
loop_
_entity_poly.entity_id
_entity_poly.type
_entity_poly.pdbx_seq_one_letter_code
_entity_poly.pdbx_strand_id
1 'polypeptide(L)' 'MEDNAVFISHVSRLEQKEIERSFARVFASEEGKKVLAWLQVMTFQRASGSSSTDEQLRYMEGQRSLVASILRMIDRGRNN' A
#
# COMPACT_ATOMS: atom_id res chain seq x y z
N MET A 1 11.50 32.52 -7.77
CA MET A 1 10.21 31.90 -7.35
C MET A 1 10.13 30.43 -7.80
N GLU A 2 10.83 30.02 -8.86
CA GLU A 2 10.95 28.61 -9.31
C GLU A 2 11.75 27.70 -8.36
N ASP A 3 12.82 28.19 -7.72
CA ASP A 3 13.69 27.35 -6.88
C ASP A 3 13.00 26.74 -5.65
N ASN A 4 11.99 27.43 -5.10
CA ASN A 4 11.29 26.97 -3.90
C ASN A 4 10.35 25.79 -4.21
N ALA A 5 9.75 25.75 -5.40
CA ALA A 5 8.88 24.65 -5.82
C ALA A 5 9.68 23.36 -6.07
N VAL A 6 10.89 23.49 -6.63
CA VAL A 6 11.80 22.35 -6.83
C VAL A 6 12.26 21.78 -5.49
N PHE A 7 12.65 22.64 -4.54
CA PHE A 7 13.06 22.23 -3.20
C PHE A 7 11.95 21.48 -2.46
N ILE A 8 10.73 22.02 -2.44
CA ILE A 8 9.56 21.36 -1.83
C ILE A 8 9.25 20.01 -2.50
N SER A 9 9.37 19.91 -3.83
CA SER A 9 9.18 18.65 -4.55
C SER A 9 10.25 17.58 -4.24
N HIS A 10 11.45 18.02 -3.87
CA HIS A 10 12.55 17.13 -3.53
C HIS A 10 12.41 16.63 -2.10
N VAL A 11 12.04 17.51 -1.17
CA VAL A 11 11.72 17.16 0.22
C VAL A 11 10.55 16.15 0.24
N SER A 12 9.48 16.41 -0.51
CA SER A 12 8.36 15.45 -0.64
C SER A 12 8.81 14.08 -1.18
N ARG A 13 9.77 14.04 -2.10
CA ARG A 13 10.34 12.78 -2.60
C ARG A 13 11.23 12.08 -1.57
N LEU A 14 11.99 12.82 -0.76
CA LEU A 14 12.78 12.26 0.33
C LEU A 14 11.87 11.69 1.42
N GLU A 15 10.82 12.43 1.80
CA GLU A 15 9.79 11.95 2.73
C GLU A 15 9.10 10.71 2.20
N GLN A 16 8.72 10.69 0.91
CA GLN A 16 8.13 9.53 0.26
C GLN A 16 9.06 8.31 0.32
N LYS A 17 10.36 8.47 0.06
CA LYS A 17 11.35 7.40 0.17
C LYS A 17 11.48 6.87 1.59
N GLU A 18 11.48 7.75 2.59
CA GLU A 18 11.53 7.35 4.00
C GLU A 18 10.26 6.61 4.44
N ILE A 19 9.09 7.04 3.95
CA ILE A 19 7.84 6.31 4.15
C ILE A 19 7.92 4.92 3.49
N GLU A 20 8.34 4.83 2.22
CA GLU A 20 8.52 3.55 1.51
C GLU A 20 9.46 2.60 2.27
N ARG A 21 10.61 3.10 2.74
CA ARG A 21 11.55 2.34 3.58
C ARG A 21 10.92 1.90 4.90
N SER A 22 10.08 2.73 5.51
CA SER A 22 9.35 2.38 6.73
C SER A 22 8.37 1.23 6.48
N PHE A 23 7.63 1.25 5.38
CA PHE A 23 6.79 0.12 4.95
C PHE A 23 7.62 -1.16 4.78
N ALA A 24 8.74 -1.09 4.06
CA ALA A 24 9.60 -2.25 3.85
C ALA A 24 10.14 -2.83 5.17
N ARG A 25 10.61 -1.98 6.10
CA ARG A 25 11.15 -2.41 7.40
C ARG A 25 10.08 -3.04 8.29
N VAL A 26 8.92 -2.40 8.42
CA VAL A 26 7.82 -2.91 9.26
C VAL A 26 7.37 -4.28 8.77
N PHE A 27 7.12 -4.42 7.47
CA PHE A 27 6.63 -5.67 6.88
C PHE A 27 7.72 -6.72 6.62
N ALA A 28 8.99 -6.43 6.91
CA ALA A 28 10.06 -7.43 6.97
C ALA A 28 10.13 -8.16 8.32
N SER A 29 9.55 -7.61 9.38
CA SER A 29 9.45 -8.27 10.69
C SER A 29 8.51 -9.48 10.65
N GLU A 30 8.68 -10.44 11.56
CA GLU A 30 7.81 -11.62 11.65
C GLU A 30 6.34 -11.24 11.86
N GLU A 31 6.07 -10.25 12.70
CA GLU A 31 4.69 -9.81 12.96
C GLU A 31 4.12 -9.01 11.79
N GLY A 32 4.96 -8.21 11.12
CA GLY A 32 4.60 -7.54 9.88
C GLY A 32 4.17 -8.55 8.81
N LYS A 33 4.93 -9.63 8.63
CA LYS A 33 4.57 -10.70 7.67
C LYS A 33 3.21 -11.33 7.99
N LYS A 34 2.92 -11.62 9.26
CA LYS A 34 1.62 -12.17 9.67
C LYS A 34 0.46 -11.22 9.38
N VAL A 35 0.63 -9.93 9.71
CA VAL A 35 -0.39 -8.90 9.41
C VAL A 35 -0.59 -8.76 7.90
N LEU A 36 0.49 -8.75 7.12
CA LEU A 36 0.40 -8.64 5.65
C LEU A 36 -0.33 -9.85 5.04
N ALA A 37 0.01 -11.05 5.49
CA ALA A 37 -0.65 -12.27 5.05
C ALA A 37 -2.15 -12.23 5.37
N TRP A 38 -2.53 -11.79 6.58
CA TRP A 38 -3.92 -11.62 6.97
C TRP A 38 -4.67 -10.62 6.08
N LEU A 39 -4.07 -9.46 5.78
CA LEU A 39 -4.66 -8.45 4.89
C LEU A 39 -4.86 -8.99 3.47
N GLN A 40 -3.91 -9.77 2.95
CA GLN A 40 -4.01 -10.39 1.63
C GLN A 40 -5.15 -11.41 1.57
N VAL A 41 -5.29 -12.26 2.59
CA VAL A 41 -6.41 -13.22 2.70
C VAL A 41 -7.74 -12.47 2.74
N MET A 42 -7.85 -11.45 3.60
CA MET A 42 -9.09 -10.70 3.81
C MET A 42 -9.59 -10.01 2.53
N THR A 43 -8.68 -9.57 1.65
CA THR A 43 -9.01 -8.71 0.50
C THR A 43 -8.97 -9.43 -0.85
N PHE A 44 -7.96 -10.26 -1.11
CA PHE A 44 -7.80 -10.94 -2.40
C PHE A 44 -8.50 -12.29 -2.47
N GLN A 45 -8.66 -13.00 -1.35
CA GLN A 45 -9.21 -14.36 -1.35
C GLN A 45 -10.71 -14.42 -1.10
N ARG A 46 -11.41 -13.27 -1.01
CA ARG A 46 -12.88 -13.24 -0.95
C ARG A 46 -13.48 -13.46 -2.33
N ALA A 47 -14.17 -14.58 -2.49
CA ALA A 47 -15.13 -14.78 -3.56
C ALA A 47 -16.44 -14.05 -3.24
N SER A 48 -16.95 -13.29 -4.20
CA SER A 48 -18.29 -12.72 -4.15
C SER A 48 -19.26 -13.68 -4.82
N GLY A 49 -20.41 -13.93 -4.19
CA GLY A 49 -21.48 -14.72 -4.80
C GLY A 49 -22.16 -13.95 -5.93
N SER A 50 -22.89 -14.64 -6.79
CA SER A 50 -23.64 -14.03 -7.91
C SER A 50 -24.72 -13.04 -7.46
N SER A 51 -25.06 -13.02 -6.18
CA SER A 51 -26.02 -12.08 -5.58
C SER A 51 -25.37 -10.83 -4.97
N SER A 52 -24.04 -10.66 -5.10
CA SER A 52 -23.36 -9.47 -4.59
C SER A 52 -23.77 -8.22 -5.37
N THR A 53 -24.02 -7.13 -4.65
CA THR A 53 -24.40 -5.85 -5.27
C THR A 53 -23.17 -5.13 -5.82
N ASP A 54 -23.36 -4.27 -6.81
CA ASP A 54 -22.28 -3.43 -7.36
C ASP A 54 -21.58 -2.58 -6.30
N GLU A 55 -22.32 -2.08 -5.31
CA GLU A 55 -21.76 -1.31 -4.21
C GLU A 55 -20.82 -2.16 -3.34
N GLN A 56 -21.21 -3.40 -3.03
CA GLN A 56 -20.36 -4.34 -2.30
C GLN A 56 -19.10 -4.69 -3.10
N LEU A 57 -19.23 -4.92 -4.41
CA LEU A 57 -18.11 -5.21 -5.29
C LEU A 57 -17.12 -4.04 -5.34
N ARG A 58 -17.61 -2.81 -5.49
CA ARG A 58 -16.78 -1.59 -5.46
C ARG A 58 -16.09 -1.39 -4.11
N TYR A 59 -16.78 -1.65 -3.01
CA TYR A 59 -16.20 -1.58 -1.68
C TYR A 59 -15.05 -2.59 -1.51
N MET A 60 -15.26 -3.84 -1.94
CA MET A 60 -14.22 -4.87 -1.94
C MET A 60 -13.03 -4.48 -2.83
N GLU A 61 -13.29 -3.88 -3.99
CA GLU A 61 -12.23 -3.40 -4.87
C GLU A 61 -11.41 -2.26 -4.26
N GLY A 62 -12.07 -1.34 -3.53
CA GLY A 62 -11.39 -0.33 -2.74
C GLY A 62 -10.43 -0.93 -1.72
N GLN A 63 -10.84 -1.99 -1.03
CA GLN A 63 -9.98 -2.70 -0.08
C GLN A 63 -8.78 -3.38 -0.78
N ARG A 64 -8.99 -4.01 -1.94
CA ARG A 64 -7.91 -4.61 -2.73
C ARG A 64 -6.90 -3.58 -3.22
N SER A 65 -7.37 -2.43 -3.70
CA SER A 65 -6.52 -1.33 -4.15
C SER A 65 -5.65 -0.78 -3.00
N LEU A 66 -6.19 -0.70 -1.79
CA LEU A 66 -5.44 -0.29 -0.60
C LEU A 66 -4.31 -1.28 -0.29
N VAL A 67 -4.60 -2.58 -0.23
CA VAL A 67 -3.58 -3.61 0.07
C VAL A 67 -2.54 -3.68 -1.05
N ALA A 68 -2.95 -3.57 -2.32
CA ALA A 68 -2.02 -3.47 -3.44
C ALA A 68 -1.10 -2.24 -3.34
N SER A 69 -1.60 -1.13 -2.79
CA SER A 69 -0.78 0.07 -2.56
C SER A 69 0.25 -0.15 -1.45
N ILE A 70 -0.10 -0.85 -0.36
CA ILE A 70 0.86 -1.27 0.67
C ILE A 70 1.97 -2.13 0.06
N LEU A 71 1.61 -3.12 -0.77
CA LEU A 71 2.58 -3.99 -1.44
C LEU A 71 3.54 -3.20 -2.34
N ARG A 72 3.03 -2.20 -3.08
CA ARG A 72 3.87 -1.30 -3.89
C ARG A 72 4.82 -0.46 -3.04
N MET A 73 4.38 0.04 -1.89
CA MET A 73 5.25 0.78 -0.96
C MET A 73 6.38 -0.10 -0.40
N ILE A 74 6.06 -1.34 -0.04
CA ILE A 74 7.04 -2.33 0.43
C ILE A 74 8.07 -2.61 -0.67
N ASP A 75 7.63 -2.88 -1.90
CA ASP A 75 8.53 -3.19 -3.01
C ASP A 75 9.46 -2.02 -3.32
N ARG A 76 8.93 -0.80 -3.42
CA ARG A 76 9.74 0.41 -3.61
C ARG A 76 10.72 0.63 -2.47
N GLY A 77 10.30 0.43 -1.22
CA GLY A 77 11.17 0.56 -0.06
C GLY A 77 12.29 -0.46 0.04
N ARG A 78 12.18 -1.60 -0.67
CA ARG A 78 13.26 -2.61 -0.80
C ARG A 78 14.24 -2.27 -1.93
N ASN A 79 13.75 -1.59 -2.96
CA ASN A 79 14.51 -1.30 -4.19
C ASN A 79 15.16 0.12 -4.18
N ASN A 80 14.87 0.95 -3.17
CA ASN A 80 15.42 2.31 -2.94
C ASN A 80 16.50 2.36 -1.86
#